data_AF-A0A1B0DEE8-F1
#
_entry.id   AF-A0A1B0DEE8-F1
#
_cell.length_a   1.000
_cell.length_b   1.000
_cell.length_c   1.000
_cell.angle_alpha   90.00
_cell.angle_beta   90.00
_cell.angle_gamma   90.00
#
_symmetry.space_group_name_H-M   'P 1'
#
loop_
_entity.id
_entity.type
_entity.pdbx_description
1 polymer ?
#
loop_
_entity_poly.entity_id
_entity_poly.type
_entity_poly.pdbx_seq_one_letter_code
_entity_poly.pdbx_strand_id
1 'polypeptide(L)'
;MRRCLKLIHRRQNSKKSSLILGLVAFLLTLSAILTLKHALNSGKKCFILPDGSLREDLLLPDIMMDNKTPTLGRTIFFHETSCSQDQVIKLNSRQACAIESAAKMNPHWDVFVLFASPVGFLNKTSLPIIDALTSYDNIHFRNVNLWNYAYGTPIYDWIKDGQIFYSSYMNSHVSDFLRYLRQVTQTFLFTLDILLPSSTF
;
A
#
# COMPACT_ATOMS: atom_id res chain seq x y z
N MET A 1 23.54 53.91 -41.62
CA MET A 1 23.43 52.42 -41.66
C MET A 1 23.58 51.69 -40.31
N ARG A 2 24.36 52.15 -39.32
CA ARG A 2 24.64 51.38 -38.08
C ARG A 2 23.45 51.15 -37.11
N ARG A 3 22.40 51.99 -37.14
CA ARG A 3 21.23 51.85 -36.24
C ARG A 3 20.30 50.69 -36.61
N CYS A 4 20.16 50.36 -37.90
CA CYS A 4 19.25 49.31 -38.36
C CYS A 4 19.77 47.90 -38.01
N LEU A 5 21.09 47.68 -38.12
CA LEU A 5 21.72 46.40 -37.78
C LEU A 5 21.54 46.01 -36.30
N LYS A 6 21.62 46.98 -35.37
CA LYS A 6 21.42 46.74 -33.92
C LYS A 6 19.99 46.31 -33.59
N LEU A 7 18.99 46.83 -34.31
CA LEU A 7 17.58 46.46 -34.12
C LEU A 7 17.29 45.04 -34.61
N ILE A 8 17.85 44.66 -35.77
CA ILE A 8 17.74 43.29 -36.30
C ILE A 8 18.43 42.30 -35.36
N HIS A 9 19.63 42.63 -34.86
CA HIS A 9 20.36 41.80 -33.91
C HIS A 9 19.62 41.64 -32.57
N ARG A 10 19.04 42.71 -32.00
CA ARG A 10 18.19 42.63 -30.79
C ARG A 10 16.93 41.78 -31.00
N ARG A 11 16.26 41.92 -32.15
CA ARG A 11 15.06 41.15 -32.48
C ARG A 11 15.38 39.66 -32.69
N GLN A 12 16.53 39.35 -33.27
CA GLN A 12 17.02 37.98 -33.44
C GLN A 12 17.44 37.34 -32.11
N ASN A 13 18.08 38.11 -31.20
CA ASN A 13 18.41 37.63 -29.85
C ASN A 13 17.16 37.42 -28.97
N SER A 14 16.16 38.30 -29.07
CA SER A 14 14.88 38.14 -28.36
C SER A 14 14.12 36.88 -28.80
N LYS A 15 14.08 36.59 -30.11
CA LYS A 15 13.48 35.34 -30.63
C LYS A 15 14.25 34.09 -30.18
N LYS A 16 15.59 34.12 -30.19
CA LYS A 16 16.42 33.01 -29.68
C LYS A 16 16.21 32.78 -28.19
N SER A 17 16.16 33.85 -27.40
CA SER A 17 15.90 33.78 -25.95
C SER A 17 14.50 33.20 -25.65
N SER A 18 13.47 33.60 -26.40
CA SER A 18 12.12 33.05 -26.27
C SER A 18 12.04 31.56 -26.63
N LEU A 19 12.79 31.12 -27.65
CA LEU A 19 12.84 29.71 -28.07
C LEU A 19 13.55 28.84 -27.02
N ILE A 20 14.63 29.36 -26.42
CA ILE A 20 15.35 28.68 -25.34
C ILE A 20 14.47 28.56 -24.09
N LEU A 21 13.74 29.61 -23.69
CA LEU A 21 12.79 29.53 -22.57
C LEU A 21 11.70 28.48 -22.82
N GLY A 22 11.16 28.42 -24.03
CA GLY A 22 10.17 27.41 -24.42
C GLY A 22 10.72 25.98 -24.32
N LEU A 23 11.94 25.76 -24.80
CA LEU A 23 12.61 24.44 -24.71
C LEU A 23 12.86 24.04 -23.25
N VAL A 24 13.34 24.98 -22.41
CA VAL A 24 13.58 24.72 -20.99
C VAL A 24 12.27 24.39 -20.27
N ALA A 25 11.20 25.16 -20.51
CA ALA A 25 9.88 24.88 -19.93
C ALA A 25 9.36 23.49 -20.36
N PHE A 26 9.53 23.12 -21.63
CA PHE A 26 9.15 21.80 -22.13
C PHE A 26 9.96 20.66 -21.49
N LEU A 27 11.27 20.84 -21.30
CA LEU A 27 12.10 19.84 -20.63
C LEU A 27 11.74 19.68 -19.14
N LEU A 28 11.42 20.79 -18.46
CA LEU A 28 10.97 20.75 -17.07
C LEU A 28 9.62 20.04 -16.92
N THR A 29 8.66 20.30 -17.82
CA THR A 29 7.36 19.61 -17.78
C THR A 29 7.49 18.13 -18.13
N LEU A 30 8.32 17.76 -19.12
CA LEU A 30 8.57 16.36 -19.45
C LEU A 30 9.23 15.61 -18.29
N SER A 31 10.20 16.23 -17.62
CA SER A 31 10.83 15.70 -16.40
C SER A 31 9.82 15.48 -15.27
N ALA A 32 8.93 16.46 -15.03
CA ALA A 32 7.87 16.33 -14.05
C ALA A 32 6.89 15.18 -14.38
N ILE A 33 6.54 15.00 -15.66
CA ILE A 33 5.67 13.89 -16.11
C ILE A 33 6.37 12.54 -15.91
N LEU A 34 7.67 12.45 -16.23
CA LEU A 34 8.46 11.22 -16.07
C LEU A 34 8.60 10.83 -14.59
N THR A 35 8.92 11.79 -13.72
CA THR A 35 9.03 11.56 -12.28
C THR A 35 7.70 11.15 -11.66
N LEU A 36 6.60 11.78 -12.06
CA LEU A 36 5.25 11.38 -11.64
C LEU A 36 4.93 9.96 -12.09
N LYS A 37 5.13 9.61 -13.37
CA LYS A 37 4.92 8.24 -13.88
C LYS A 37 5.75 7.21 -13.11
N HIS A 38 6.98 7.53 -12.76
CA HIS A 38 7.85 6.63 -11.99
C HIS A 38 7.31 6.41 -10.57
N ALA A 39 6.89 7.47 -9.87
CA ALA A 39 6.29 7.36 -8.54
C ALA A 39 5.00 6.51 -8.58
N LEU A 40 4.13 6.70 -9.57
CA LEU A 40 2.90 5.93 -9.77
C LEU A 40 3.19 4.44 -10.00
N ASN A 41 4.14 4.13 -10.89
CA ASN A 41 4.55 2.76 -11.15
C ASN A 41 5.18 2.10 -9.92
N SER A 42 5.89 2.85 -9.08
CA SER A 42 6.46 2.32 -7.85
C SER A 42 5.38 1.97 -6.83
N GLY A 43 4.32 2.78 -6.71
CA GLY A 43 3.21 2.50 -5.79
C GLY A 43 2.45 1.23 -6.17
N LYS A 44 2.12 1.08 -7.47
CA LYS A 44 1.45 -0.12 -7.98
C LYS A 44 2.27 -1.42 -7.77
N LYS A 45 3.60 -1.33 -7.85
CA LYS A 45 4.49 -2.49 -7.59
C LYS A 45 4.46 -2.98 -6.13
N CYS A 46 4.03 -2.16 -5.18
CA CYS A 46 3.99 -2.54 -3.76
C CYS A 46 2.93 -3.59 -3.42
N PHE A 47 1.84 -3.65 -4.18
CA PHE A 47 0.67 -4.49 -3.88
C PHE A 47 0.44 -5.59 -4.91
N ILE A 48 1.28 -5.65 -5.95
CA ILE A 48 1.24 -6.71 -6.94
C ILE A 48 2.19 -7.81 -6.48
N LEU A 49 1.72 -9.05 -6.53
CA LEU A 49 2.56 -10.23 -6.33
C LEU A 49 3.72 -10.20 -7.34
N PRO A 50 4.98 -10.38 -6.91
CA PRO A 50 6.11 -10.40 -7.82
C PRO A 50 5.96 -11.56 -8.81
N ASP A 51 6.15 -11.28 -10.10
CA ASP A 51 6.13 -12.31 -11.14
C ASP A 51 7.43 -13.15 -11.03
N GLY A 52 7.31 -14.38 -10.55
CA GLY A 52 8.28 -15.45 -10.75
C GLY A 52 9.64 -15.39 -10.04
N SER A 53 9.91 -14.45 -9.12
CA SER A 53 11.24 -14.35 -8.46
C SER A 53 11.31 -14.88 -7.02
N LEU A 54 10.17 -15.11 -6.36
CA LEU A 54 10.09 -15.64 -5.01
C LEU A 54 9.14 -16.83 -5.01
N ARG A 55 9.53 -17.91 -4.32
CA ARG A 55 8.67 -19.08 -4.14
C ARG A 55 7.41 -18.59 -3.42
N GLU A 56 6.25 -18.71 -4.07
CA GLU A 56 4.94 -18.46 -3.46
C GLU A 56 4.83 -19.16 -2.09
N ASP A 57 5.50 -20.32 -1.95
CA ASP A 57 5.65 -21.09 -0.71
C ASP A 57 6.21 -20.32 0.50
N LEU A 58 6.92 -19.21 0.29
CA LEU A 58 7.53 -18.42 1.36
C LEU A 58 6.68 -17.21 1.78
N LEU A 59 5.70 -16.82 0.97
CA LEU A 59 4.76 -15.76 1.29
C LEU A 59 3.68 -16.29 2.25
N LEU A 60 3.06 -15.38 2.99
CA LEU A 60 1.86 -15.70 3.74
C LEU A 60 0.73 -16.12 2.79
N PRO A 61 -0.10 -17.10 3.18
CA PRO A 61 -1.22 -17.51 2.34
C PRO A 61 -2.24 -16.37 2.21
N ASP A 62 -2.92 -16.34 1.06
CA ASP A 62 -4.00 -15.39 0.80
C ASP A 62 -5.23 -15.74 1.63
N ILE A 63 -5.86 -14.73 2.23
CA ILE A 63 -7.06 -14.92 3.07
C ILE A 63 -8.23 -15.60 2.35
N MET A 64 -8.36 -15.43 1.03
CA MET A 64 -9.44 -16.01 0.24
C MET A 64 -9.14 -17.46 -0.20
N MET A 65 -7.89 -17.92 -0.05
CA MET A 65 -7.44 -19.23 -0.54
C MET A 65 -7.06 -20.21 0.58
N ASP A 66 -6.92 -19.74 1.81
CA ASP A 66 -6.49 -20.58 2.94
C ASP A 66 -7.64 -21.36 3.60
N ASN A 67 -7.30 -22.45 4.28
CA ASN A 67 -8.23 -23.33 4.97
C ASN A 67 -8.93 -22.65 6.16
N LYS A 68 -8.20 -21.78 6.87
CA LYS A 68 -8.69 -21.06 8.04
C LYS A 68 -9.36 -19.78 7.59
N THR A 69 -10.68 -19.85 7.50
CA THR A 69 -11.52 -18.72 7.11
C THR A 69 -12.04 -17.95 8.34
N PRO A 70 -12.28 -16.64 8.20
CA PRO A 70 -12.90 -15.84 9.25
C PRO A 70 -14.29 -16.37 9.65
N THR A 71 -14.54 -16.44 10.95
CA THR A 71 -15.85 -16.84 11.48
C THR A 71 -16.71 -15.60 11.73
N LEU A 72 -17.93 -15.59 11.18
CA LEU A 72 -18.86 -14.47 11.34
C LEU A 72 -19.09 -14.12 12.82
N GLY A 73 -18.90 -12.85 13.19
CA GLY A 73 -19.11 -12.34 14.55
C GLY A 73 -18.10 -12.80 15.61
N ARG A 74 -17.07 -13.58 15.23
CA ARG A 74 -15.99 -14.05 16.14
C ARG A 74 -14.62 -13.88 15.50
N THR A 75 -14.44 -12.75 14.84
CA THR A 75 -13.17 -12.41 14.22
C THR A 75 -12.83 -10.96 14.52
N ILE A 76 -11.54 -10.69 14.70
CA ILE A 76 -10.97 -9.35 14.76
C ILE A 76 -9.98 -9.27 13.62
N PHE A 77 -9.94 -8.12 12.97
CA PHE A 77 -9.01 -7.94 11.89
C PHE A 77 -8.16 -6.69 12.05
N PHE A 78 -6.88 -6.86 11.74
CA PHE A 78 -5.89 -5.82 11.59
C PHE A 78 -5.49 -5.70 10.13
N HIS A 79 -5.43 -4.47 9.60
CA HIS A 79 -4.87 -4.21 8.27
C HIS A 79 -3.53 -3.53 8.37
N GLU A 80 -2.51 -4.14 7.76
CA GLU A 80 -1.20 -3.56 7.53
C GLU A 80 -1.09 -3.19 6.05
N THR A 81 -1.05 -1.89 5.75
CA THR A 81 -1.05 -1.38 4.38
C THR A 81 0.26 -0.75 3.94
N SER A 82 1.29 -0.79 4.79
CA SER A 82 2.62 -0.31 4.39
C SER A 82 3.20 -1.15 3.27
N CYS A 83 3.98 -0.49 2.41
CA CYS A 83 4.69 -1.16 1.32
C CYS A 83 5.97 -1.82 1.85
N SER A 84 6.04 -3.15 1.78
CA SER A 84 7.25 -3.92 2.08
C SER A 84 7.99 -4.30 0.80
N GLN A 85 9.07 -3.56 0.47
CA GLN A 85 9.86 -3.83 -0.75
C GLN A 85 10.71 -5.09 -0.66
N ASP A 86 11.13 -5.47 0.55
CA ASP A 86 11.89 -6.68 0.82
C ASP A 86 11.01 -7.90 1.09
N GLN A 87 9.69 -7.73 1.05
CA GLN A 87 8.68 -8.79 1.18
C GLN A 87 8.77 -9.57 2.51
N VAL A 88 9.41 -8.96 3.51
CA VAL A 88 9.47 -9.48 4.87
C VAL A 88 8.30 -8.91 5.66
N ILE A 89 7.66 -9.74 6.48
CA ILE A 89 6.67 -9.31 7.44
C ILE A 89 7.30 -8.34 8.46
N LYS A 90 6.68 -7.18 8.65
CA LYS A 90 7.15 -6.14 9.58
C LYS A 90 5.98 -5.59 10.36
N LEU A 91 6.14 -5.58 11.68
CA LEU A 91 5.25 -4.91 12.62
C LEU A 91 6.11 -4.13 13.60
N ASN A 92 5.70 -2.90 13.91
CA ASN A 92 6.30 -2.17 15.02
C ASN A 92 5.74 -2.65 16.36
N SER A 93 6.40 -2.26 17.46
CA SER A 93 6.01 -2.66 18.82
C SER A 93 4.57 -2.29 19.16
N ARG A 94 4.09 -1.12 18.72
CA ARG A 94 2.72 -0.66 18.99
C ARG A 94 1.68 -1.53 18.28
N GLN A 95 1.92 -1.86 17.02
CA GLN A 95 1.02 -2.74 16.25
C GLN A 95 0.97 -4.13 16.88
N ALA A 96 2.12 -4.68 17.25
CA ALA A 96 2.21 -5.97 17.93
C ALA A 96 1.47 -5.99 19.26
N CYS A 97 1.66 -4.97 20.12
CA CYS A 97 0.94 -4.88 21.39
C CYS A 97 -0.59 -4.80 21.20
N ALA A 98 -1.07 -4.11 20.16
CA ALA A 98 -2.50 -4.05 19.87
C ALA A 98 -3.06 -5.42 19.43
N ILE A 99 -2.34 -6.13 18.56
CA ILE A 99 -2.70 -7.47 18.10
C ILE A 99 -2.70 -8.45 19.28
N GLU A 100 -1.64 -8.46 20.08
CA GLU A 100 -1.51 -9.29 21.28
C GLU A 100 -2.65 -9.03 22.27
N SER A 101 -2.93 -7.77 22.56
CA SER A 101 -4.00 -7.39 23.50
C SER A 101 -5.37 -7.87 23.01
N ALA A 102 -5.65 -7.74 21.71
CA ALA A 102 -6.89 -8.22 21.12
C ALA A 102 -7.01 -9.75 21.23
N ALA A 103 -5.94 -10.48 20.91
CA ALA A 103 -5.91 -11.94 20.99
C ALA A 103 -6.08 -12.45 22.43
N LYS A 104 -5.40 -11.82 23.39
CA LYS A 104 -5.44 -12.18 24.80
C LYS A 104 -6.79 -11.88 25.46
N MET A 105 -7.43 -10.76 25.11
CA MET A 105 -8.74 -10.38 25.64
C MET A 105 -9.88 -11.21 25.02
N ASN A 106 -9.67 -11.78 23.84
CA ASN A 106 -10.69 -12.53 23.09
C ASN A 106 -10.17 -13.94 22.72
N PRO A 107 -9.93 -14.83 23.70
CA PRO A 107 -9.28 -16.13 23.46
C PRO A 107 -10.09 -17.09 22.58
N HIS A 108 -11.40 -16.84 22.40
CA HIS A 108 -12.30 -17.65 21.56
C HIS A 108 -12.59 -17.02 20.19
N TRP A 109 -11.91 -15.92 19.85
CA TRP A 109 -12.09 -15.20 18.59
C TRP A 109 -10.80 -15.31 17.78
N ASP A 110 -10.95 -15.41 16.47
CA ASP A 110 -9.81 -15.39 15.56
C ASP A 110 -9.33 -13.93 15.35
N VAL A 111 -8.03 -13.71 15.41
CA VAL A 111 -7.39 -12.41 15.11
C VAL A 111 -6.61 -12.54 13.83
N PHE A 112 -7.11 -11.95 12.75
CA PHE A 112 -6.42 -11.97 11.46
C PHE A 112 -5.65 -10.67 11.25
N VAL A 113 -4.37 -10.80 10.90
CA VAL A 113 -3.51 -9.68 10.54
C VAL A 113 -3.25 -9.76 9.04
N LEU A 114 -3.80 -8.79 8.31
CA LEU A 114 -3.88 -8.79 6.86
C LEU A 114 -2.89 -7.81 6.26
N PHE A 115 -1.95 -8.34 5.48
CA PHE A 115 -0.97 -7.56 4.75
C PHE A 115 -1.46 -7.29 3.33
N ALA A 116 -1.54 -6.00 2.98
CA ALA A 116 -1.89 -5.61 1.63
C ALA A 116 -0.73 -5.83 0.65
N SER A 117 0.51 -5.58 1.09
CA SER A 117 1.70 -5.92 0.31
C SER A 117 2.04 -7.40 0.47
N PRO A 118 2.47 -8.10 -0.58
CA PRO A 118 2.85 -9.51 -0.48
C PRO A 118 4.09 -9.66 0.41
N VAL A 119 3.90 -10.27 1.58
CA VAL A 119 4.98 -10.53 2.55
C VAL A 119 4.99 -11.97 3.03
N GLY A 120 6.11 -12.39 3.62
CA GLY A 120 6.32 -13.72 4.17
C GLY A 120 7.30 -13.74 5.34
N PHE A 121 7.55 -14.94 5.86
CA PHE A 121 8.58 -15.19 6.87
C PHE A 121 9.97 -15.37 6.22
N LEU A 122 10.30 -14.49 5.28
CA LEU A 122 11.59 -14.46 4.60
C LEU A 122 12.64 -14.00 5.63
N ASN A 123 13.62 -14.86 5.92
CA ASN A 123 14.63 -14.71 6.99
C ASN A 123 14.05 -14.72 8.43
N LYS A 124 13.70 -15.92 8.91
CA LYS A 124 13.18 -16.15 10.28
C LYS A 124 14.06 -15.63 11.41
N THR A 125 15.36 -15.44 11.18
CA THR A 125 16.35 -15.13 12.22
C THR A 125 16.21 -13.73 12.86
N SER A 126 15.30 -12.87 12.41
CA SER A 126 15.23 -11.47 12.86
C SER A 126 13.83 -10.96 13.23
N LEU A 127 12.88 -11.83 13.58
CA LEU A 127 11.49 -11.41 13.86
C LEU A 127 10.95 -11.80 15.25
N PRO A 128 11.61 -11.46 16.39
CA PRO A 128 11.15 -11.85 17.73
C PRO A 128 9.71 -11.43 18.06
N ILE A 129 9.28 -10.27 17.56
CA ILE A 129 7.91 -9.77 17.72
C ILE A 129 6.91 -10.69 17.02
N ILE A 130 7.26 -11.14 15.81
CA ILE A 130 6.40 -12.02 15.03
C ILE A 130 6.36 -13.41 15.67
N ASP A 131 7.51 -13.92 16.12
CA ASP A 131 7.59 -15.21 16.83
C ASP A 131 6.69 -15.21 18.07
N ALA A 132 6.74 -14.13 18.88
CA ALA A 132 5.87 -13.97 20.03
C ALA A 132 4.39 -13.98 19.64
N LEU A 133 3.99 -13.28 18.57
CA LEU A 133 2.60 -13.27 18.11
C LEU A 133 2.17 -14.62 17.52
N THR A 134 3.07 -15.35 16.84
CA THR A 134 2.76 -16.70 16.32
C THR A 134 2.57 -17.74 17.42
N SER A 135 2.96 -17.45 18.66
CA SER A 135 2.73 -18.36 19.80
C SER A 135 1.27 -18.40 20.26
N TYR A 136 0.43 -17.47 19.78
CA TYR A 136 -1.01 -17.44 20.05
C TYR A 136 -1.76 -18.21 18.96
N ASP A 137 -2.46 -19.28 19.34
CA ASP A 137 -3.21 -20.15 18.41
C ASP A 137 -4.32 -19.43 17.64
N ASN A 138 -4.81 -18.31 18.17
CA ASN A 138 -5.87 -17.52 17.56
C ASN A 138 -5.36 -16.33 16.72
N ILE A 139 -4.05 -16.17 16.51
CA ILE A 139 -3.49 -15.14 15.61
C ILE A 139 -3.14 -15.75 14.24
N HIS A 140 -3.66 -15.14 13.18
CA HIS A 140 -3.52 -15.62 11.80
C HIS A 140 -2.98 -14.52 10.89
N PHE A 141 -1.73 -14.66 10.44
CA PHE A 141 -1.12 -13.74 9.45
C PHE A 141 -1.50 -14.15 8.02
N ARG A 142 -2.04 -13.23 7.22
CA ARG A 142 -2.47 -13.50 5.83
C ARG A 142 -2.10 -12.36 4.89
N ASN A 143 -1.80 -12.70 3.64
CA ASN A 143 -1.77 -11.72 2.57
C ASN A 143 -3.20 -11.46 2.05
N VAL A 144 -3.38 -10.30 1.45
CA VAL A 144 -4.60 -9.94 0.72
C VAL A 144 -4.25 -9.55 -0.70
N ASN A 145 -4.60 -10.38 -1.66
CA ASN A 145 -4.61 -10.00 -3.06
C ASN A 145 -5.77 -9.02 -3.30
N LEU A 146 -5.44 -7.72 -3.42
CA LEU A 146 -6.44 -6.66 -3.57
C LEU A 146 -7.36 -6.86 -4.79
N TRP A 147 -6.88 -7.47 -5.87
CA TRP A 147 -7.69 -7.73 -7.08
C TRP A 147 -8.72 -8.83 -6.82
N ASN A 148 -8.30 -9.94 -6.22
CA ASN A 148 -9.20 -11.04 -5.88
C ASN A 148 -10.18 -10.60 -4.79
N TYR A 149 -9.70 -9.85 -3.81
CA TYR A 149 -10.50 -9.36 -2.69
C TYR A 149 -11.56 -8.33 -3.13
N ALA A 150 -11.26 -7.54 -4.16
CA ALA A 150 -12.21 -6.60 -4.76
C ALA A 150 -13.21 -7.26 -5.72
N TYR A 151 -12.97 -8.50 -6.15
CA TYR A 151 -13.75 -9.11 -7.24
C TYR A 151 -15.24 -9.17 -6.89
N GLY A 152 -16.08 -8.73 -7.84
CA GLY A 152 -17.54 -8.68 -7.65
C GLY A 152 -18.05 -7.51 -6.79
N THR A 153 -17.17 -6.59 -6.36
CA THR A 153 -17.55 -5.39 -5.60
C THR A 153 -17.59 -4.16 -6.53
N PRO A 154 -18.38 -3.11 -6.21
CA PRO A 154 -18.46 -1.90 -7.04
C PRO A 154 -17.11 -1.17 -7.21
N ILE A 155 -16.17 -1.38 -6.30
CA ILE A 155 -14.84 -0.76 -6.31
C ILE A 155 -13.80 -1.56 -7.12
N TYR A 156 -14.18 -2.74 -7.63
CA TYR A 156 -13.32 -3.59 -8.46
C TYR A 156 -12.72 -2.83 -9.64
N ASP A 157 -13.51 -2.01 -10.33
CA ASP A 157 -13.06 -1.27 -11.51
C ASP A 157 -11.94 -0.27 -11.15
N TRP A 158 -12.00 0.36 -9.97
CA TRP A 158 -10.95 1.28 -9.52
C TRP A 158 -9.63 0.55 -9.21
N ILE A 159 -9.71 -0.67 -8.67
CA ILE A 159 -8.54 -1.53 -8.42
C ILE A 159 -7.96 -2.04 -9.74
N LYS A 160 -8.83 -2.52 -10.63
CA LYS A 160 -8.47 -3.04 -11.96
C LYS A 160 -7.75 -2.00 -12.80
N ASP A 161 -8.29 -0.78 -12.86
CA ASP A 161 -7.70 0.33 -13.60
C ASP A 161 -6.47 0.93 -12.89
N GLY A 162 -6.24 0.54 -11.63
CA GLY A 162 -5.14 1.01 -10.80
C GLY A 162 -5.31 2.45 -10.30
N GLN A 163 -6.53 3.00 -10.37
CA GLN A 163 -6.83 4.38 -9.96
C GLN A 163 -6.49 4.63 -8.49
N ILE A 164 -6.71 3.64 -7.62
CA ILE A 164 -6.41 3.74 -6.19
C ILE A 164 -4.91 3.94 -5.90
N PHE A 165 -4.05 3.50 -6.82
CA PHE A 165 -2.59 3.57 -6.68
C PHE A 165 -2.01 4.88 -7.23
N TYR A 166 -2.83 5.76 -7.82
CA TYR A 166 -2.35 7.00 -8.43
C TYR A 166 -2.20 8.18 -7.47
N SER A 167 -2.61 8.01 -6.22
CA SER A 167 -2.58 9.07 -5.21
C SER A 167 -1.28 9.05 -4.42
N SER A 168 -0.86 10.23 -3.94
CA SER A 168 0.20 10.36 -2.92
C SER A 168 -0.19 9.75 -1.58
N TYR A 169 -1.48 9.50 -1.34
CA TYR A 169 -2.05 8.90 -0.13
C TYR A 169 -2.47 7.44 -0.35
N MET A 170 -1.76 6.72 -1.21
CA MET A 170 -2.06 5.35 -1.61
C MET A 170 -2.33 4.42 -0.42
N ASN A 171 -1.47 4.40 0.60
CA ASN A 171 -1.66 3.53 1.78
C ASN A 171 -2.98 3.84 2.50
N SER A 172 -3.30 5.13 2.67
CA SER A 172 -4.57 5.55 3.27
C SER A 172 -5.78 5.08 2.43
N HIS A 173 -5.72 5.21 1.11
CA HIS A 173 -6.79 4.72 0.24
C HIS A 173 -6.94 3.19 0.28
N VAL A 174 -5.84 2.45 0.31
CA VAL A 174 -5.88 0.98 0.46
C VAL A 174 -6.47 0.61 1.82
N SER A 175 -6.11 1.33 2.88
CA SER A 175 -6.65 1.14 4.24
C SER A 175 -8.17 1.39 4.28
N ASP A 176 -8.63 2.48 3.67
CA ASP A 176 -10.06 2.80 3.55
C ASP A 176 -10.82 1.79 2.67
N PHE A 177 -10.20 1.34 1.59
CA PHE A 177 -10.74 0.29 0.71
C PHE A 177 -10.95 -1.03 1.47
N LEU A 178 -9.92 -1.49 2.18
CA LEU A 178 -9.97 -2.72 2.97
C LEU A 178 -11.01 -2.62 4.09
N ARG A 179 -11.13 -1.44 4.72
CA ARG A 179 -12.18 -1.14 5.69
C ARG A 179 -13.58 -1.26 5.10
N TYR A 180 -13.81 -0.63 3.95
CA TYR A 180 -15.11 -0.61 3.32
C TYR A 180 -15.56 -2.00 2.86
N LEU A 181 -14.67 -2.75 2.22
CA LEU A 181 -15.00 -4.10 1.72
C LEU A 181 -15.34 -5.08 2.84
N ARG A 182 -14.68 -4.98 4.00
CA ARG A 182 -15.06 -5.82 5.13
C ARG A 182 -16.36 -5.40 5.79
N GLN A 183 -16.72 -4.11 5.82
CA GLN A 183 -17.88 -3.66 6.59
C GLN A 183 -19.21 -4.33 6.17
N VAL A 184 -19.24 -4.98 5.00
CA VAL A 184 -20.34 -5.82 4.52
C VAL A 184 -20.55 -7.11 5.35
N THR A 185 -19.60 -7.53 6.21
CA THR A 185 -19.66 -8.81 6.96
C THR A 185 -19.63 -8.68 8.50
N GLN A 186 -20.03 -7.53 9.07
CA GLN A 186 -20.27 -7.33 10.51
C GLN A 186 -19.14 -7.87 11.42
N THR A 187 -17.95 -7.28 11.28
CA THR A 187 -16.75 -7.63 12.04
C THR A 187 -16.02 -6.39 12.55
N PHE A 188 -15.38 -6.44 13.72
CA PHE A 188 -14.56 -5.35 14.26
C PHE A 188 -13.29 -5.17 13.42
N LEU A 189 -13.03 -3.93 13.02
CA LEU A 189 -11.97 -3.58 12.08
C LEU A 189 -11.03 -2.55 12.69
N PHE A 190 -9.76 -2.92 12.83
CA PHE A 190 -8.68 -2.01 13.21
C PHE A 190 -7.74 -1.84 12.01
N THR A 191 -7.67 -0.64 11.46
CA THR A 191 -6.60 -0.28 10.52
C THR A 191 -5.36 0.07 11.35
N LEU A 192 -4.24 -0.63 11.15
CA LEU A 192 -2.99 -0.32 11.87
C LEU A 192 -2.43 1.06 11.49
N ASP A 193 -2.94 1.66 10.41
CA ASP A 193 -2.60 3.01 9.94
C ASP A 193 -3.39 4.13 10.62
N ILE A 194 -4.50 3.81 11.31
CA ILE A 194 -5.32 4.78 12.05
C ILE A 194 -5.38 4.34 13.51
N LEU A 195 -4.34 4.70 14.26
CA LEU A 195 -4.50 4.88 15.69
C LEU A 195 -5.31 6.15 15.89
N LEU A 196 -6.62 6.02 16.11
CA LEU A 196 -7.27 7.02 16.94
C LEU A 196 -6.55 6.96 18.31
N PRO A 197 -6.01 8.09 18.81
CA PRO A 197 -5.59 8.13 20.20
C PRO A 197 -6.79 7.74 21.04
N SER A 198 -6.57 6.80 21.95
CA SER A 198 -7.52 6.40 22.98
C SER A 198 -8.16 7.65 23.60
N SER A 199 -9.38 7.94 23.21
CA SER A 199 -10.29 8.78 23.98
C SER A 199 -11.23 7.81 24.67
N THR A 200 -10.94 7.58 25.95
CA THR A 200 -11.90 7.33 27.04
C THR A 200 -13.30 6.90 26.60
N PHE A 201 -13.68 5.65 26.88
CA PHE A 201 -14.82 5.30 27.75
C PHE A 201 -14.74 3.81 28.11
#